data_AF-A0A7X7X8N2-F1
#
_entry.id   AF-A0A7X7X8N2-F1
#
_cell.length_a   1.000
_cell.length_b   1.000
_cell.length_c   1.000
_cell.angle_alpha   90.00
_cell.angle_beta   90.00
_cell.angle_gamma   90.00
#
_symmetry.space_group_name_H-M   'P 1'
#
loop_
_entity.id
_entity.type
_entity.pdbx_description
1 polymer ?
#
loop_
_entity_poly.entity_id
_entity_poly.type
_entity_poly.pdbx_seq_one_letter_code
_entity_poly.pdbx_strand_id
1 'polypeptide(L)'
;MMDNAGRWGCRSDAHERVVRTTKQRHFYRSGLLREEIPLRNGHRDGVHRTWHKNGVLASEEPYLNGLLHGICHQWDEQGRLLGTYKMTHGTGIQRAWHDNGQLQMEVSTVRGEFCGRNRIWLRDGTLLSERFYLHGRVVSADEYREAATRDKTLPKFRGKPAKLPPKDGATRRHIFRVFVASLLDKPTHHEARAWLHQNGGGKPAHRLGRFKRERDAESFVERLYHAGAAKVIAPDIYANKAGDQFADCVLVRLPKDRAKRKAVRRVCAQLQRRKLGAMQPAEDIGEAYLYLYLG
;
A
#
# COMPACT_ATOMS: atom_id res chain seq x y z
N MET A 1 -9.25 -15.72 79.96
CA MET A 1 -7.86 -15.83 79.47
C MET A 1 -7.81 -17.02 78.53
N MET A 2 -7.21 -16.82 77.36
CA MET A 2 -6.73 -17.83 76.39
C MET A 2 -7.79 -18.69 75.68
N ASP A 3 -7.76 -18.95 74.38
CA ASP A 3 -7.11 -18.33 73.22
C ASP A 3 -7.86 -18.87 72.00
N ASN A 4 -8.31 -17.98 71.12
CA ASN A 4 -9.03 -18.33 69.89
C ASN A 4 -8.05 -18.22 68.71
N ALA A 5 -7.27 -19.27 68.45
CA ALA A 5 -6.33 -19.31 67.34
C ALA A 5 -7.04 -19.74 66.04
N GLY A 6 -7.71 -18.76 65.41
CA GLY A 6 -8.25 -18.86 64.06
C GLY A 6 -7.14 -19.06 63.02
N ARG A 7 -7.25 -20.16 62.29
CA ARG A 7 -6.38 -20.60 61.19
C ARG A 7 -6.49 -19.64 59.99
N TRP A 8 -5.51 -18.76 59.81
CA TRP A 8 -5.38 -17.94 58.59
C TRP A 8 -4.73 -18.77 57.48
N GLY A 9 -5.55 -19.46 56.69
CA GLY A 9 -5.13 -19.98 55.39
C GLY A 9 -5.03 -18.84 54.39
N CYS A 10 -3.82 -18.39 54.06
CA CYS A 10 -3.57 -17.55 52.89
C CYS A 10 -3.98 -18.33 51.62
N ARG A 11 -5.15 -18.01 51.06
CA ARG A 11 -5.46 -18.32 49.66
C ARG A 11 -4.89 -17.20 48.82
N SER A 12 -3.71 -17.42 48.26
CA SER A 12 -3.22 -16.61 47.15
C SER A 12 -4.02 -17.03 45.92
N ASP A 13 -5.10 -16.31 45.63
CA ASP A 13 -5.80 -16.42 44.35
C ASP A 13 -4.91 -15.81 43.26
N ALA A 14 -3.95 -16.61 42.78
CA ALA A 14 -3.27 -16.36 41.53
C ALA A 14 -4.27 -16.64 40.40
N HIS A 15 -5.06 -15.63 40.04
CA HIS A 15 -5.80 -15.65 38.79
C HIS A 15 -4.80 -15.73 37.63
N GLU A 16 -4.56 -16.94 37.16
CA GLU A 16 -3.79 -17.23 35.95
C GLU A 16 -4.48 -16.49 34.80
N ARG A 17 -3.86 -15.38 34.35
CA ARG A 17 -4.36 -14.60 33.23
C ARG A 17 -4.29 -15.47 31.98
N VAL A 18 -5.43 -16.04 31.59
CA VAL A 18 -5.56 -16.81 30.35
C VAL A 18 -5.07 -15.97 29.18
N VAL A 19 -3.93 -16.37 28.61
CA VAL A 19 -3.33 -15.70 27.45
C VAL A 19 -4.22 -15.96 26.24
N ARG A 20 -4.93 -14.93 25.77
CA ARG A 20 -5.82 -15.05 24.62
C ARG A 20 -5.04 -14.73 23.35
N THR A 21 -4.89 -15.73 22.49
CA THR A 21 -4.40 -15.55 21.12
C THR A 21 -5.58 -15.49 20.15
N THR A 22 -5.55 -14.54 19.22
CA THR A 22 -6.57 -14.39 18.17
C THR A 22 -5.90 -14.08 16.83
N LYS A 23 -6.65 -14.22 15.74
CA LYS A 23 -6.23 -13.81 14.40
C LYS A 23 -7.28 -12.89 13.79
N GLN A 24 -6.86 -11.70 13.36
CA GLN A 24 -7.70 -10.82 12.54
C GLN A 24 -7.40 -11.09 11.07
N ARG A 25 -8.44 -11.16 10.24
CA ARG A 25 -8.33 -11.40 8.79
C ARG A 25 -9.07 -10.33 8.02
N HIS A 26 -8.45 -9.85 6.95
CA HIS A 26 -9.08 -8.97 5.97
C HIS A 26 -9.00 -9.61 4.59
N PHE A 27 -10.02 -9.36 3.76
CA PHE A 27 -10.16 -9.98 2.45
C PHE A 27 -10.27 -8.91 1.36
N TYR A 28 -9.80 -9.25 0.17
CA TYR A 28 -10.09 -8.50 -1.06
C TYR A 28 -11.55 -8.65 -1.46
N ARG A 29 -11.99 -7.83 -2.41
CA ARG A 29 -13.33 -7.92 -3.00
C ARG A 29 -13.57 -9.25 -3.72
N SER A 30 -12.52 -9.90 -4.21
CA SER A 30 -12.58 -11.26 -4.76
C SER A 30 -12.88 -12.33 -3.69
N GLY A 31 -12.83 -11.99 -2.41
CA GLY A 31 -12.91 -12.93 -1.29
C GLY A 31 -11.59 -13.63 -0.97
N LEU A 32 -10.52 -13.36 -1.72
CA LEU A 32 -9.18 -13.84 -1.39
C LEU A 32 -8.63 -13.12 -0.16
N LEU A 33 -7.83 -13.83 0.64
CA LEU A 33 -7.20 -13.28 1.83
C LEU A 33 -6.27 -12.14 1.44
N ARG A 34 -6.35 -11.02 2.15
CA ARG A 34 -5.48 -9.84 1.98
C ARG A 34 -4.45 -9.75 3.08
N GLU A 35 -4.86 -10.06 4.31
CA GLU A 35 -4.09 -9.76 5.51
C GLU A 35 -4.53 -10.69 6.64
N GLU A 36 -3.55 -11.21 7.40
CA GLU A 36 -3.76 -12.02 8.60
C GLU A 36 -2.83 -11.50 9.69
N ILE A 37 -3.42 -10.95 10.76
CA ILE A 37 -2.71 -10.34 11.88
C ILE A 37 -2.88 -11.25 13.10
N PRO A 38 -1.82 -11.94 13.54
CA PRO A 38 -1.85 -12.68 14.79
C PRO A 38 -1.71 -11.74 15.98
N LEU A 39 -2.54 -11.94 16.99
CA LEU A 39 -2.62 -11.10 18.18
C LEU A 39 -2.48 -11.95 19.44
N ARG A 40 -1.74 -11.43 20.42
CA ARG A 40 -1.68 -11.94 21.80
C ARG A 40 -2.04 -10.80 22.73
N ASN A 41 -3.09 -10.97 23.52
CA ASN A 41 -3.62 -9.94 24.44
C ASN A 41 -3.88 -8.59 23.74
N GLY A 42 -4.36 -8.61 22.50
CA GLY A 42 -4.65 -7.40 21.70
C GLY A 42 -3.45 -6.76 21.01
N HIS A 43 -2.22 -7.24 21.24
CA HIS A 43 -1.00 -6.76 20.57
C HIS A 43 -0.58 -7.72 19.47
N ARG A 44 0.02 -7.20 18.38
CA ARG A 44 0.61 -8.05 17.32
C ARG A 44 1.65 -8.97 17.90
N ASP A 45 1.49 -10.27 17.66
CA ASP A 45 2.42 -11.28 18.16
C ASP A 45 2.35 -12.54 17.29
N GLY A 46 3.48 -12.91 16.70
CA GLY A 46 3.57 -13.90 15.63
C GLY A 46 3.82 -13.25 14.26
N VAL A 47 3.66 -14.03 13.19
CA VAL A 47 3.94 -13.58 11.82
C VAL A 47 2.72 -12.94 11.19
N HIS A 48 2.75 -11.62 11.05
CA HIS A 48 1.81 -10.85 10.24
C HIS A 48 2.07 -11.15 8.76
N ARG A 49 1.02 -11.46 8.02
CA ARG A 49 1.11 -11.81 6.61
C ARG A 49 0.17 -10.96 5.78
N THR A 50 0.64 -10.57 4.60
CA THR A 50 -0.20 -9.96 3.57
C THR A 50 -0.08 -10.75 2.27
N TRP A 51 -1.10 -10.67 1.43
CA TRP A 51 -1.18 -11.35 0.14
C TRP A 51 -1.56 -10.36 -0.94
N HIS A 52 -1.08 -10.58 -2.17
CA HIS A 52 -1.48 -9.87 -3.38
C HIS A 52 -2.91 -10.24 -3.79
N LYS A 53 -3.51 -9.46 -4.68
CA LYS A 53 -4.90 -9.66 -5.14
C LYS A 53 -5.13 -11.00 -5.85
N ASN A 54 -4.08 -11.60 -6.39
CA ASN A 54 -4.09 -12.94 -6.99
C ASN A 54 -3.91 -14.08 -5.96
N GLY A 55 -3.78 -13.76 -4.67
CA GLY A 55 -3.61 -14.73 -3.58
C GLY A 55 -2.17 -15.16 -3.32
N VAL A 56 -1.19 -14.64 -4.07
CA VAL A 56 0.24 -14.89 -3.80
C VAL A 56 0.68 -14.13 -2.55
N LEU A 57 1.54 -14.74 -1.72
CA LEU A 57 2.08 -14.10 -0.52
C LEU A 57 2.85 -12.83 -0.88
N ALA A 58 2.54 -11.71 -0.24
CA ALA A 58 3.15 -10.41 -0.51
C ALA A 58 4.19 -10.02 0.54
N SER A 59 3.92 -10.30 1.82
CA SER A 59 4.90 -10.08 2.90
C SER A 59 4.72 -11.00 4.08
N GLU A 60 5.83 -11.22 4.80
CA GLU A 60 5.86 -11.83 6.12
C GLU A 60 6.66 -10.94 7.06
N GLU A 61 6.02 -10.53 8.15
CA GLU A 61 6.58 -9.65 9.14
C GLU A 61 6.41 -10.28 10.54
N PRO A 62 7.49 -10.78 11.15
CA PRO A 62 7.40 -11.33 12.50
C PRO A 62 7.33 -10.22 13.55
N TYR A 63 6.37 -10.36 14.48
CA TYR A 63 6.17 -9.47 15.63
C TYR A 63 6.34 -10.24 16.95
N LEU A 64 6.90 -9.55 17.93
CA LEU A 64 7.01 -10.01 19.32
C LEU A 64 6.57 -8.87 20.25
N ASN A 65 5.52 -9.11 21.04
CA ASN A 65 4.97 -8.12 21.98
C ASN A 65 4.66 -6.75 21.33
N GLY A 66 4.07 -6.77 20.13
CA GLY A 66 3.71 -5.56 19.40
C GLY A 66 4.83 -4.92 18.58
N LEU A 67 6.08 -5.39 18.68
CA LEU A 67 7.23 -4.84 17.96
C LEU A 67 7.71 -5.80 16.86
N LEU A 68 8.11 -5.26 15.70
CA LEU A 68 8.77 -6.05 14.65
C LEU A 68 10.04 -6.71 15.18
N HIS A 69 10.15 -8.02 15.03
CA HIS A 69 11.28 -8.79 15.54
C HIS A 69 11.50 -10.04 14.69
N GLY A 70 12.65 -10.13 14.01
CA GLY A 70 13.00 -11.24 13.13
C GLY A 70 13.35 -10.78 11.72
N ILE A 71 13.32 -11.72 10.77
CA ILE A 71 13.58 -11.46 9.35
C ILE A 71 12.25 -11.24 8.64
N CYS A 72 12.07 -10.07 8.05
CA CYS A 72 10.94 -9.72 7.21
C CYS A 72 11.25 -10.05 5.75
N HIS A 73 10.23 -10.42 5.00
CA HIS A 73 10.32 -10.79 3.58
C HIS A 73 9.23 -10.08 2.78
N GLN A 74 9.54 -9.72 1.54
CA GLN A 74 8.58 -9.19 0.57
C GLN A 74 8.73 -9.91 -0.77
N TRP A 75 7.61 -10.27 -1.38
CA TRP A 75 7.56 -10.91 -2.69
C TRP A 75 6.68 -10.12 -3.67
N ASP A 76 6.93 -10.30 -4.96
CA ASP A 76 6.06 -9.77 -6.01
C ASP A 76 4.84 -10.65 -6.28
N GLU A 77 3.99 -10.22 -7.22
CA GLU A 77 2.77 -10.93 -7.61
C GLU A 77 3.05 -12.29 -8.27
N GLN A 78 4.29 -12.57 -8.68
CA GLN A 78 4.73 -13.85 -9.23
C GLN A 78 5.36 -14.75 -8.16
N GLY A 79 5.45 -14.29 -6.92
CA GLY A 79 6.05 -15.03 -5.80
C GLY A 79 7.57 -14.96 -5.78
N ARG A 80 8.19 -14.08 -6.56
CA ARG A 80 9.65 -13.86 -6.52
C ARG A 80 9.99 -12.97 -5.34
N LEU A 81 11.02 -13.34 -4.58
CA LEU A 81 11.49 -12.55 -3.45
C LEU A 81 12.09 -11.23 -3.94
N LEU A 82 11.50 -10.11 -3.54
CA LEU A 82 11.99 -8.77 -3.84
C LEU A 82 13.08 -8.34 -2.86
N GLY A 83 12.95 -8.73 -1.59
CA GLY A 83 13.98 -8.45 -0.59
C GLY A 83 13.62 -8.87 0.82
N THR A 84 14.60 -8.72 1.71
CA THR A 84 14.50 -9.04 3.13
C THR A 84 15.17 -7.97 3.98
N TYR A 85 14.70 -7.79 5.21
CA TYR A 85 15.39 -6.98 6.22
C TYR A 85 15.21 -7.59 7.61
N LYS A 86 16.13 -7.30 8.53
CA LYS A 86 16.09 -7.80 9.90
C LYS A 86 15.72 -6.69 10.88
N MET A 87 14.81 -7.00 11.78
CA MET A 87 14.42 -6.17 12.92
C MET A 87 14.72 -6.89 14.22
N THR A 88 15.05 -6.15 15.27
CA THR A 88 15.27 -6.69 16.62
C THR A 88 14.56 -5.80 17.62
N HIS A 89 13.41 -6.27 18.13
CA HIS A 89 12.57 -5.54 19.08
C HIS A 89 12.25 -4.11 18.62
N GLY A 90 11.81 -3.97 17.38
CA GLY A 90 11.47 -2.69 16.77
C GLY A 90 12.68 -1.81 16.40
N THR A 91 13.91 -2.32 16.55
CA THR A 91 15.14 -1.62 16.17
C THR A 91 15.70 -2.21 14.87
N GLY A 92 16.04 -1.36 13.93
CA GLY A 92 16.57 -1.74 12.62
C GLY A 92 16.12 -0.81 11.51
N ILE A 93 16.50 -1.16 10.28
CA ILE A 93 16.11 -0.43 9.07
C ILE A 93 15.06 -1.26 8.34
N GLN A 94 13.82 -0.80 8.41
CA GLN A 94 12.71 -1.34 7.64
C GLN A 94 12.88 -0.97 6.17
N ARG A 95 12.55 -1.89 5.28
CA ARG A 95 12.66 -1.71 3.84
C ARG A 95 11.40 -2.19 3.14
N ALA A 96 11.03 -1.52 2.06
CA ALA A 96 10.11 -2.07 1.08
C ALA A 96 10.67 -1.85 -0.33
N TRP A 97 10.28 -2.71 -1.25
CA TRP A 97 10.68 -2.73 -2.63
C TRP A 97 9.47 -2.53 -3.53
N HIS A 98 9.68 -1.85 -4.65
CA HIS A 98 8.75 -1.83 -5.77
C HIS A 98 8.72 -3.22 -6.44
N ASP A 99 7.67 -3.48 -7.20
CA ASP A 99 7.45 -4.69 -7.99
C ASP A 99 8.55 -4.99 -9.03
N ASN A 100 9.35 -3.98 -9.41
CA ASN A 100 10.52 -4.15 -10.27
C ASN A 100 11.82 -4.47 -9.50
N GLY A 101 11.74 -4.72 -8.19
CA GLY A 101 12.88 -5.05 -7.33
C GLY A 101 13.68 -3.84 -6.85
N GLN A 102 13.37 -2.62 -7.29
CA GLN A 102 14.04 -1.42 -6.80
C GLN A 102 13.54 -1.05 -5.39
N LEU A 103 14.42 -0.44 -4.59
CA LEU A 103 14.08 -0.01 -3.25
C LEU A 103 13.04 1.11 -3.30
N GLN A 104 11.92 0.92 -2.60
CA GLN A 104 10.83 1.90 -2.50
C GLN A 104 11.00 2.80 -1.30
N MET A 105 11.41 2.23 -0.16
CA MET A 105 11.58 2.98 1.08
C MET A 105 12.60 2.33 2.01
N GLU A 106 13.22 3.17 2.83
CA GLU A 106 13.99 2.77 3.99
C GLU A 106 13.60 3.64 5.17
N VAL A 107 13.25 3.01 6.27
CA VAL A 107 12.84 3.68 7.50
C VAL A 107 13.62 3.10 8.66
N SER A 108 14.44 3.93 9.27
CA SER A 108 15.22 3.54 10.45
C SER A 108 14.37 3.74 11.71
N THR A 109 14.45 2.77 12.60
CA THR A 109 13.68 2.74 13.85
C THR A 109 14.52 2.26 15.02
N VAL A 110 14.23 2.77 16.21
CA VAL A 110 14.78 2.31 17.49
C VAL A 110 13.60 2.04 18.41
N ARG A 111 13.43 0.78 18.84
CA ARG A 111 12.32 0.33 19.70
C ARG A 111 10.93 0.73 19.17
N GLY A 112 10.75 0.71 17.85
CA GLY A 112 9.48 1.05 17.19
C GLY A 112 9.29 2.54 16.86
N GLU A 113 10.16 3.42 17.35
CA GLU A 113 10.10 4.85 17.04
C GLU A 113 10.96 5.22 15.83
N PHE A 114 10.50 6.13 14.98
CA PHE A 114 11.30 6.63 13.85
C PHE A 114 12.56 7.33 14.34
N CYS A 115 13.71 6.91 13.83
CA CYS A 115 15.01 7.46 14.21
C CYS A 115 16.02 7.24 13.09
N GLY A 116 16.86 8.23 12.79
CA GLY A 116 17.84 8.15 11.71
C GLY A 116 17.31 8.65 10.37
N ARG A 117 18.00 8.22 9.30
CA ARG A 117 17.76 8.65 7.93
C ARG A 117 16.66 7.80 7.30
N ASN A 118 15.57 8.45 6.89
CA ASN A 118 14.44 7.83 6.20
C ASN A 118 14.38 8.32 4.76
N ARG A 119 14.16 7.41 3.82
CA ARG A 119 14.20 7.67 2.38
C ARG A 119 13.06 6.99 1.64
N ILE A 120 12.56 7.64 0.60
CA ILE A 120 11.51 7.13 -0.28
C ILE A 120 11.90 7.39 -1.73
N TRP A 121 11.78 6.38 -2.59
CA TRP A 121 12.11 6.45 -4.00
C TRP A 121 10.90 6.13 -4.87
N LEU A 122 10.84 6.74 -6.05
CA LEU A 122 9.98 6.29 -7.14
C LEU A 122 10.48 4.94 -7.71
N ARG A 123 9.58 4.25 -8.42
CA ARG A 123 9.88 2.98 -9.11
C ARG A 123 10.97 3.08 -10.17
N ASP A 124 11.30 4.28 -10.62
CA ASP A 124 12.40 4.54 -11.56
C ASP A 124 13.72 4.88 -10.86
N GLY A 125 13.77 4.82 -9.53
CA GLY A 125 14.94 5.12 -8.71
C GLY A 125 15.08 6.59 -8.32
N THR A 126 14.17 7.49 -8.73
CA THR A 126 14.21 8.89 -8.30
C THR A 126 13.98 9.01 -6.79
N LEU A 127 14.95 9.54 -6.04
CA LEU A 127 14.78 9.82 -4.61
C LEU A 127 13.80 10.98 -4.39
N LEU A 128 12.64 10.70 -3.81
CA LEU A 128 11.55 11.64 -3.62
C LEU A 128 11.61 12.37 -2.29
N SER A 129 12.01 11.66 -1.24
CA SER A 129 12.03 12.19 0.12
C SER A 129 13.23 11.65 0.85
N GLU A 130 13.85 12.55 1.60
CA GLU A 130 14.87 12.22 2.58
C GLU A 130 14.63 13.07 3.82
N ARG A 131 14.57 12.42 4.98
CA ARG A 131 14.32 13.08 6.28
C ARG A 131 15.15 12.41 7.35
N PHE A 132 15.52 13.19 8.37
CA PHE A 132 16.21 12.69 9.56
C PHE A 132 15.27 12.79 10.74
N TYR A 133 15.21 11.73 11.55
CA TYR A 133 14.34 11.65 12.70
C TYR A 133 15.14 11.42 13.98
N LEU A 134 14.82 12.12 15.06
CA LEU A 134 15.32 11.89 16.40
C LEU A 134 14.11 11.67 17.32
N HIS A 135 13.90 10.43 17.78
CA HIS A 135 12.75 10.03 18.61
C HIS A 135 11.40 10.52 18.04
N GLY A 136 11.15 10.20 16.77
CA GLY A 136 9.93 10.57 16.05
C GLY A 136 9.87 12.02 15.55
N ARG A 137 10.78 12.90 15.98
CA ARG A 137 10.81 14.31 15.56
C ARG A 137 11.71 14.50 14.34
N VAL A 138 11.25 15.26 13.35
CA VAL A 138 12.07 15.63 12.20
C VAL A 138 13.16 16.61 12.65
N VAL A 139 14.41 16.32 12.33
CA VAL A 139 15.59 17.15 12.62
C VAL A 139 16.43 17.34 11.36
N SER A 140 17.38 18.26 11.38
CA SER A 140 18.38 18.37 10.33
C SER A 140 19.38 17.21 10.37
N ALA A 141 20.11 17.03 9.26
CA ALA A 141 21.14 16.00 9.16
C ALA A 141 22.28 16.22 10.17
N ASP A 142 22.63 17.47 10.46
CA ASP A 142 23.74 17.83 11.34
C ASP A 142 23.34 17.72 12.82
N GLU A 143 22.14 18.18 13.18
CA GLU A 143 21.55 17.92 14.52
C GLU A 143 21.49 16.43 14.83
N TYR A 144 21.07 15.61 13.86
CA TYR A 144 21.04 14.16 14.04
C TYR A 144 22.45 13.58 14.25
N ARG A 145 23.44 14.01 13.47
CA ARG A 145 24.82 13.53 13.63
C ARG A 145 25.38 13.88 15.00
N GLU A 146 25.15 15.10 15.45
CA GLU A 146 25.57 15.54 16.78
C GLU A 146 24.92 14.68 17.88
N ALA A 147 23.61 14.45 17.81
CA ALA A 147 22.93 13.54 18.73
C ALA A 147 23.54 12.12 18.72
N ALA A 148 23.81 11.58 17.52
CA ALA A 148 24.43 10.26 17.36
C ALA A 148 25.90 10.17 17.80
N THR A 149 26.58 11.31 18.07
CA THR A 149 27.90 11.30 18.75
C THR A 149 27.77 11.10 20.25
N ARG A 150 26.68 11.58 20.84
CA ARG A 150 26.42 11.56 22.28
C ARG A 150 25.68 10.29 22.71
N ASP A 151 24.80 9.77 21.86
CA ASP A 151 24.04 8.55 22.09
C ASP A 151 24.43 7.45 21.08
N LYS A 152 25.14 6.44 21.57
CA LYS A 152 25.62 5.29 20.78
C LYS A 152 24.49 4.33 20.38
N THR A 153 23.29 4.47 20.94
CA THR A 153 22.12 3.66 20.56
C THR A 153 21.46 4.14 19.27
N LEU A 154 21.77 5.37 18.83
CA LEU A 154 21.23 5.95 17.61
C LEU A 154 21.93 5.39 16.35
N PRO A 155 21.16 5.02 15.30
CA PRO A 155 21.72 4.52 14.06
C PRO A 155 22.49 5.60 13.29
N LYS A 156 23.78 5.38 13.06
CA LYS A 156 24.61 6.28 12.25
C LYS A 156 24.26 6.17 10.77
N PHE A 157 24.21 7.30 10.07
CA PHE A 157 24.11 7.34 8.60
C PHE A 157 25.41 7.85 7.97
N ARG A 158 25.66 7.47 6.71
CA ARG A 158 26.84 7.89 5.93
C ARG A 158 26.46 8.84 4.80
N GLY A 159 27.43 9.62 4.35
CA GLY A 159 27.29 10.53 3.21
C GLY A 159 26.50 11.81 3.53
N LYS A 160 26.45 12.71 2.55
CA LYS A 160 25.68 13.95 2.63
C LYS A 160 24.20 13.72 2.27
N PRO A 161 23.29 14.58 2.76
CA PRO A 161 21.93 14.60 2.26
C PRO A 161 21.89 14.82 0.75
N ALA A 162 20.96 14.18 0.08
CA ALA A 162 20.80 14.28 -1.37
C ALA A 162 20.06 15.57 -1.76
N LYS A 163 20.36 16.10 -2.94
CA LYS A 163 19.56 17.17 -3.55
C LYS A 163 18.26 16.57 -4.09
N LEU A 164 17.15 16.83 -3.42
CA LEU A 164 15.84 16.32 -3.81
C LEU A 164 15.28 17.09 -5.01
N PRO A 165 14.43 16.45 -5.85
CA PRO A 165 13.66 17.15 -6.87
C PRO A 165 12.83 18.29 -6.26
N PRO A 166 12.66 19.41 -6.97
CA PRO A 166 11.82 20.52 -6.49
C PRO A 166 10.36 20.09 -6.37
N LYS A 167 9.60 20.71 -5.45
CA LYS A 167 8.17 20.42 -5.25
C LYS A 167 7.29 21.21 -6.22
N ASP A 168 7.53 21.08 -7.51
CA ASP A 168 6.85 21.81 -8.58
C ASP A 168 5.94 20.91 -9.45
N GLY A 169 5.33 21.51 -10.48
CA GLY A 169 4.47 20.80 -11.42
C GLY A 169 5.18 19.75 -12.27
N ALA A 170 6.47 19.94 -12.58
CA ALA A 170 7.25 18.98 -13.36
C ALA A 170 7.52 17.72 -12.55
N THR A 171 7.91 17.86 -11.28
CA THR A 171 8.06 16.73 -10.36
C THR A 171 6.73 16.01 -10.14
N ARG A 172 5.62 16.74 -9.94
CA ARG A 172 4.28 16.12 -9.81
C ARG A 172 3.90 15.30 -11.05
N ARG A 173 4.15 15.82 -12.26
CA ARG A 173 3.95 15.08 -13.51
C ARG A 173 4.83 13.83 -13.58
N HIS A 174 6.10 13.95 -13.20
CA HIS A 174 7.04 12.83 -13.21
C HIS A 174 6.60 11.70 -12.27
N ILE A 175 6.27 12.02 -11.01
CA ILE A 175 5.72 11.07 -10.03
C ILE A 175 4.53 10.32 -10.63
N PHE A 176 3.56 11.07 -11.17
CA PHE A 176 2.35 10.48 -11.72
C PHE A 176 2.63 9.62 -12.97
N ARG A 177 3.56 10.05 -13.83
CA ARG A 177 4.00 9.27 -14.99
C ARG A 177 4.63 7.93 -14.58
N VAL A 178 5.51 7.93 -13.58
CA VAL A 178 6.13 6.70 -13.07
C VAL A 178 5.08 5.76 -12.47
N PHE A 179 4.11 6.31 -11.73
CA PHE A 179 2.98 5.53 -11.22
C PHE A 179 2.16 4.90 -12.36
N VAL A 180 1.77 5.67 -13.38
CA VAL A 180 1.02 5.14 -14.54
C VAL A 180 1.82 4.05 -15.26
N ALA A 181 3.12 4.26 -15.46
CA ALA A 181 3.99 3.25 -16.08
C ALA A 181 4.00 1.94 -15.28
N SER A 182 4.04 2.01 -13.94
CA SER A 182 3.98 0.80 -13.09
C SER A 182 2.72 -0.03 -13.31
N LEU A 183 1.58 0.60 -13.60
CA LEU A 183 0.32 -0.08 -13.85
C LEU A 183 0.24 -0.65 -15.28
N LEU A 184 0.84 0.03 -16.25
CA LEU A 184 0.88 -0.42 -17.64
C LEU A 184 1.88 -1.57 -17.87
N ASP A 185 2.92 -1.66 -17.05
CA ASP A 185 3.89 -2.76 -17.09
C ASP A 185 3.32 -4.09 -16.59
N LYS A 186 2.19 -4.06 -15.86
CA LYS A 186 1.54 -5.29 -15.40
C LYS A 186 1.00 -6.08 -16.59
N PRO A 187 1.22 -7.41 -16.67
CA PRO A 187 0.71 -8.22 -17.77
C PRO A 187 -0.83 -8.37 -17.76
N THR A 188 -1.48 -8.08 -16.62
CA THR A 188 -2.92 -8.23 -16.40
C THR A 188 -3.72 -6.97 -16.76
N HIS A 189 -3.18 -6.08 -17.60
CA HIS A 189 -3.93 -4.93 -18.09
C HIS A 189 -4.66 -5.26 -19.38
N HIS A 190 -5.91 -4.79 -19.51
CA HIS A 190 -6.70 -4.98 -20.72
C HIS A 190 -7.38 -3.68 -21.15
N GLU A 191 -7.69 -3.58 -22.44
CA GLU A 191 -8.57 -2.53 -22.93
C GLU A 191 -9.98 -2.74 -22.34
N ALA A 192 -10.49 -1.77 -21.58
CA ALA A 192 -11.62 -1.95 -20.67
C ALA A 192 -12.91 -2.35 -21.41
N ARG A 193 -13.18 -1.75 -22.58
CA ARG A 193 -14.35 -2.12 -23.39
C ARG A 193 -14.26 -3.56 -23.91
N ALA A 194 -13.08 -3.96 -24.39
CA ALA A 194 -12.88 -5.31 -24.95
C ALA A 194 -12.96 -6.36 -23.84
N TRP A 195 -12.39 -6.05 -22.68
CA TRP A 195 -12.46 -6.89 -21.49
C TRP A 195 -13.91 -7.07 -21.02
N LEU A 196 -14.68 -5.99 -20.84
CA LEU A 196 -16.08 -6.11 -20.37
C LEU A 196 -16.97 -6.91 -21.32
N HIS A 197 -16.75 -6.81 -22.64
CA HIS A 197 -17.56 -7.53 -23.63
C HIS A 197 -17.13 -8.97 -23.90
N GLN A 198 -15.97 -9.42 -23.42
CA GLN A 198 -15.37 -10.70 -23.80
C GLN A 198 -16.30 -11.92 -23.61
N ASN A 199 -17.18 -11.88 -22.60
CA ASN A 199 -18.08 -12.99 -22.27
C ASN A 199 -19.57 -12.66 -22.51
N GLY A 200 -19.90 -11.53 -23.14
CA GLY A 200 -21.30 -11.13 -23.40
C GLY A 200 -22.19 -11.07 -22.15
N GLY A 201 -21.61 -10.79 -20.97
CA GLY A 201 -22.30 -10.82 -19.68
C GLY A 201 -22.53 -12.21 -19.07
N GLY A 202 -21.90 -13.23 -19.64
CA GLY A 202 -21.87 -14.61 -19.14
C GLY A 202 -20.85 -14.84 -18.02
N LYS A 203 -20.65 -16.10 -17.64
CA LYS A 203 -19.62 -16.49 -16.66
C LYS A 203 -18.32 -16.89 -17.37
N PRO A 204 -17.14 -16.58 -16.78
CA PRO A 204 -16.95 -15.79 -15.56
C PRO A 204 -17.29 -14.30 -15.74
N ALA A 205 -17.83 -13.68 -14.69
CA ALA A 205 -18.29 -12.29 -14.71
C ALA A 205 -17.12 -11.30 -14.65
N HIS A 206 -17.25 -10.14 -15.29
CA HIS A 206 -16.21 -9.10 -15.34
C HIS A 206 -16.69 -7.83 -14.63
N ARG A 207 -16.06 -7.52 -13.48
CA ARG A 207 -16.54 -6.49 -12.55
C ARG A 207 -15.58 -5.32 -12.46
N LEU A 208 -15.97 -4.22 -13.07
CA LEU A 208 -15.27 -2.95 -12.95
C LEU A 208 -15.81 -2.15 -11.76
N GLY A 209 -14.98 -1.89 -10.73
CA GLY A 209 -15.35 -1.12 -9.53
C GLY A 209 -16.66 -1.57 -8.87
N ARG A 210 -17.28 -0.76 -8.02
CA ARG A 210 -18.60 -1.09 -7.43
C ARG A 210 -19.79 -0.78 -8.33
N PHE A 211 -19.62 -0.80 -9.65
CA PHE A 211 -20.78 -0.74 -10.54
C PHE A 211 -21.66 -1.97 -10.28
N LYS A 212 -22.96 -1.74 -10.03
CA LYS A 212 -23.89 -2.81 -9.63
C LYS A 212 -24.14 -3.80 -10.76
N ARG A 213 -24.16 -3.33 -12.00
CA ARG A 213 -24.42 -4.12 -13.21
C ARG A 213 -23.29 -3.89 -14.21
N GLU A 214 -22.91 -4.93 -14.96
CA GLU A 214 -21.85 -4.85 -15.97
C GLU A 214 -22.18 -3.79 -17.03
N ARG A 215 -23.43 -3.74 -17.51
CA ARG A 215 -23.92 -2.69 -18.43
C ARG A 215 -23.70 -1.25 -17.93
N ASP A 216 -23.72 -1.03 -16.61
CA ASP A 216 -23.51 0.31 -16.04
C ASP A 216 -22.02 0.70 -16.12
N ALA A 217 -21.13 -0.29 -15.97
CA ALA A 217 -19.69 -0.12 -16.18
C ALA A 217 -19.38 0.10 -17.66
N GLU A 218 -19.97 -0.69 -18.57
CA GLU A 218 -19.84 -0.52 -20.02
C GLU A 218 -20.30 0.88 -20.44
N SER A 219 -21.49 1.31 -20.01
CA SER A 219 -22.02 2.66 -20.28
C SER A 219 -21.11 3.76 -19.72
N PHE A 220 -20.41 3.51 -18.62
CA PHE A 220 -19.40 4.45 -18.13
C PHE A 220 -18.17 4.52 -19.05
N VAL A 221 -17.64 3.38 -19.47
CA VAL A 221 -16.49 3.30 -20.40
C VAL A 221 -16.83 3.96 -21.75
N GLU A 222 -18.00 3.70 -22.30
CA GLU A 222 -18.44 4.31 -23.57
C GLU A 222 -18.61 5.83 -23.46
N ARG A 223 -19.09 6.35 -22.33
CA ARG A 223 -19.14 7.81 -22.11
C ARG A 223 -17.77 8.46 -22.09
N LEU A 224 -16.72 7.76 -21.62
CA LEU A 224 -15.35 8.27 -21.71
C LEU A 224 -14.90 8.38 -23.17
N TYR A 225 -15.19 7.36 -23.98
CA TYR A 225 -14.89 7.36 -25.41
C TYR A 225 -15.65 8.45 -26.16
N HIS A 226 -16.95 8.60 -25.94
CA HIS A 226 -17.75 9.69 -26.52
C HIS A 226 -17.25 11.08 -26.11
N ALA A 227 -16.73 11.24 -24.89
CA ALA A 227 -16.11 12.49 -24.44
C ALA A 227 -14.73 12.75 -25.09
N GLY A 228 -14.17 11.77 -25.80
CA GLY A 228 -12.92 11.88 -26.55
C GLY A 228 -11.72 11.21 -25.91
N ALA A 229 -11.90 10.29 -24.95
CA ALA A 229 -10.80 9.48 -24.45
C ALA A 229 -10.15 8.70 -25.60
N ALA A 230 -8.82 8.70 -25.64
CA ALA A 230 -8.09 7.98 -26.69
C ALA A 230 -8.02 6.47 -26.41
N LYS A 231 -8.04 6.08 -25.13
CA LYS A 231 -7.99 4.70 -24.68
C LYS A 231 -8.48 4.61 -23.22
N VAL A 232 -9.10 3.50 -22.83
CA VAL A 232 -9.53 3.24 -21.45
C VAL A 232 -9.04 1.86 -21.03
N ILE A 233 -8.06 1.79 -20.15
CA ILE A 233 -7.41 0.55 -19.76
C ILE A 233 -7.88 0.17 -18.36
N ALA A 234 -8.26 -1.09 -18.15
CA ALA A 234 -8.41 -1.67 -16.83
C ALA A 234 -7.07 -2.33 -16.44
N PRO A 235 -6.21 -1.67 -15.64
CA PRO A 235 -4.99 -2.28 -15.16
C PRO A 235 -5.28 -3.20 -13.98
N ASP A 236 -4.33 -4.10 -13.68
CA ASP A 236 -4.33 -4.88 -12.43
C ASP A 236 -5.58 -5.77 -12.27
N ILE A 237 -5.99 -6.45 -13.35
CA ILE A 237 -7.12 -7.39 -13.28
C ILE A 237 -6.72 -8.60 -12.45
N TYR A 238 -7.59 -8.97 -11.51
CA TYR A 238 -7.44 -10.12 -10.62
C TYR A 238 -8.73 -10.93 -10.59
N ALA A 239 -8.66 -12.19 -10.16
CA ALA A 239 -9.79 -13.10 -10.18
C ALA A 239 -10.10 -13.69 -8.79
N ASN A 240 -11.34 -14.15 -8.62
CA ASN A 240 -11.71 -15.02 -7.50
C ASN A 240 -11.55 -16.50 -7.86
N LYS A 241 -11.84 -17.40 -6.90
CA LYS A 241 -11.79 -18.85 -7.11
C LYS A 241 -12.78 -19.37 -8.17
N ALA A 242 -13.87 -18.64 -8.44
CA ALA A 242 -14.86 -18.99 -9.45
C ALA A 242 -14.47 -18.49 -10.86
N GLY A 243 -13.34 -17.80 -10.98
CA GLY A 243 -12.86 -17.22 -12.24
C GLY A 243 -13.42 -15.83 -12.55
N ASP A 244 -14.36 -15.30 -11.77
CA ASP A 244 -14.84 -13.92 -11.97
C ASP A 244 -13.67 -12.96 -11.85
N GLN A 245 -13.60 -12.00 -12.77
CA GLN A 245 -12.52 -11.03 -12.86
C GLN A 245 -12.96 -9.67 -12.32
N PHE A 246 -12.00 -8.95 -11.76
CA PHE A 246 -12.21 -7.70 -11.05
C PHE A 246 -11.13 -6.70 -11.46
N ALA A 247 -11.56 -5.46 -11.70
CA ALA A 247 -10.67 -4.31 -11.80
C ALA A 247 -11.18 -3.22 -10.86
N ASP A 248 -10.31 -2.66 -10.02
CA ASP A 248 -10.67 -1.62 -9.05
C ASP A 248 -10.31 -0.21 -9.53
N CYS A 249 -9.78 -0.10 -10.75
CA CYS A 249 -9.35 1.16 -11.32
C CYS A 249 -9.36 1.13 -12.85
N VAL A 250 -9.30 2.31 -13.47
CA VAL A 250 -9.00 2.46 -14.91
C VAL A 250 -7.99 3.56 -15.16
N LEU A 251 -7.20 3.39 -16.21
CA LEU A 251 -6.38 4.43 -16.80
C LEU A 251 -7.08 4.98 -18.04
N VAL A 252 -7.38 6.27 -18.06
CA VAL A 252 -7.99 6.94 -19.21
C VAL A 252 -6.94 7.76 -19.94
N ARG A 253 -6.55 7.33 -21.14
CA ARG A 253 -5.62 8.10 -21.98
C ARG A 253 -6.33 9.33 -22.52
N LEU A 254 -5.82 10.50 -22.17
CA LEU A 254 -6.41 11.77 -22.55
C LEU A 254 -6.07 12.14 -24.01
N PRO A 255 -6.99 12.78 -24.74
CA PRO A 255 -6.71 13.32 -26.08
C PRO A 255 -5.79 14.55 -25.99
N LYS A 256 -5.11 14.87 -27.11
CA LYS A 256 -4.33 16.11 -27.24
C LYS A 256 -5.23 17.36 -27.32
N ASP A 257 -6.43 17.22 -27.86
CA ASP A 257 -7.40 18.31 -27.97
C ASP A 257 -7.89 18.80 -26.59
N ARG A 258 -7.80 20.11 -26.34
CA ARG A 258 -8.09 20.72 -25.03
C ARG A 258 -9.57 20.62 -24.65
N ALA A 259 -10.48 20.76 -25.61
CA ALA A 259 -11.92 20.72 -25.35
C ALA A 259 -12.39 19.30 -24.99
N LYS A 260 -11.93 18.30 -25.76
CA LYS A 260 -12.16 16.87 -25.48
C LYS A 260 -11.51 16.45 -24.16
N ARG A 261 -10.27 16.90 -23.88
CA ARG A 261 -9.61 16.66 -22.59
C ARG A 261 -10.46 17.17 -21.42
N LYS A 262 -11.00 18.39 -21.50
CA LYS A 262 -11.92 18.94 -20.48
C LYS A 262 -13.24 18.16 -20.41
N ALA A 263 -13.74 17.63 -21.52
CA ALA A 263 -14.94 16.78 -21.54
C ALA A 263 -14.70 15.45 -20.82
N VAL A 264 -13.60 14.75 -21.11
CA VAL A 264 -13.24 13.48 -20.44
C VAL A 264 -13.11 13.68 -18.93
N ARG A 265 -12.38 14.71 -18.47
CA ARG A 265 -12.27 15.03 -17.04
C ARG A 265 -13.63 15.28 -16.39
N ARG A 266 -14.56 15.94 -17.08
CA ARG A 266 -15.93 16.18 -16.57
C ARG A 266 -16.69 14.87 -16.37
N VAL A 267 -16.54 13.90 -17.27
CA VAL A 267 -17.13 12.55 -17.09
C VAL A 267 -16.52 11.86 -15.87
N CYS A 268 -15.19 11.87 -15.74
CA CYS A 268 -14.49 11.27 -14.60
C CYS A 268 -14.91 11.89 -13.26
N ALA A 269 -15.09 13.21 -13.19
CA ALA A 269 -15.50 13.92 -11.99
C ALA A 269 -16.91 13.50 -11.48
N GLN A 270 -17.75 12.90 -12.33
CA GLN A 270 -19.04 12.36 -11.90
C GLN A 270 -18.90 11.14 -10.98
N LEU A 271 -17.78 10.40 -11.05
CA LEU A 271 -17.53 9.26 -10.15
C LEU A 271 -17.52 9.69 -8.68
N GLN A 272 -16.82 10.78 -8.37
CA GLN A 272 -16.73 11.31 -7.02
C GLN A 272 -18.10 11.77 -6.51
N ARG A 273 -18.87 12.46 -7.35
CA ARG A 273 -20.24 12.92 -6.99
C ARG A 273 -21.18 11.77 -6.67
N ARG A 274 -21.01 10.63 -7.38
CA ARG A 274 -21.82 9.42 -7.17
C ARG A 274 -21.24 8.49 -6.10
N LYS A 275 -20.16 8.89 -5.41
CA LYS A 275 -19.42 8.05 -4.45
C LYS A 275 -18.98 6.71 -5.03
N LEU A 276 -18.64 6.69 -6.31
CA LEU A 276 -18.19 5.50 -7.05
C LEU A 276 -16.66 5.47 -7.24
N GLY A 277 -15.94 6.51 -6.81
CA GLY A 277 -14.50 6.57 -7.02
C GLY A 277 -13.88 7.95 -6.88
N ALA A 278 -12.60 8.03 -7.21
CA ALA A 278 -11.80 9.25 -7.23
C ALA A 278 -10.92 9.29 -8.48
N MET A 279 -10.57 10.49 -8.94
CA MET A 279 -9.70 10.71 -10.09
C MET A 279 -8.38 11.34 -9.62
N GLN A 280 -7.28 10.88 -10.21
CA GLN A 280 -5.97 11.50 -10.08
C GLN A 280 -5.31 11.70 -11.45
N PRO A 281 -4.58 12.82 -11.64
CA PRO A 281 -4.53 13.98 -10.74
C PRO A 281 -5.88 14.72 -10.76
N ALA A 282 -6.22 15.44 -9.67
CA ALA A 282 -7.47 16.20 -9.60
C ALA A 282 -7.45 17.41 -10.55
N GLU A 283 -6.31 18.11 -10.59
CA GLU A 283 -6.02 19.20 -11.52
C GLU A 283 -5.40 18.68 -12.81
N ASP A 284 -5.54 19.44 -13.89
CA ASP A 284 -4.87 19.17 -15.15
C ASP A 284 -3.42 19.66 -15.05
N ILE A 285 -2.49 18.72 -14.96
CA ILE A 285 -1.06 19.01 -14.84
C ILE A 285 -0.33 18.82 -16.17
N GLY A 286 -1.04 18.55 -17.26
CA GLY A 286 -0.47 18.19 -18.58
C GLY A 286 -0.14 16.71 -18.74
N GLU A 287 -0.75 15.84 -17.93
CA GLU A 287 -0.54 14.39 -17.92
C GLU A 287 -1.21 13.69 -19.12
N ALA A 288 -0.65 12.55 -19.54
CA ALA A 288 -1.20 11.77 -20.66
C ALA A 288 -2.38 10.86 -20.26
N TYR A 289 -2.51 10.54 -18.97
CA TYR A 289 -3.51 9.61 -18.44
C TYR A 289 -4.20 10.21 -17.22
N LEU A 290 -5.47 9.87 -17.02
CA LEU A 290 -6.09 9.91 -15.70
C LEU A 290 -6.04 8.52 -15.08
N TYR A 291 -5.81 8.47 -13.78
CA TYR A 291 -6.06 7.28 -12.97
C TYR A 291 -7.39 7.46 -12.25
N LEU A 292 -8.33 6.55 -12.47
CA LEU A 292 -9.59 6.52 -11.74
C LEU A 292 -9.56 5.32 -10.79
N TYR A 293 -9.56 5.60 -9.49
CA TYR A 293 -9.88 4.58 -8.49
C TYR A 293 -11.40 4.40 -8.46
N LEU A 294 -11.86 3.16 -8.59
CA LEU A 294 -13.27 2.80 -8.62
C LEU A 294 -13.60 2.07 -7.33
N GLY A 295 -14.09 2.86 -6.37
CA GLY A 295 -14.28 2.48 -4.97
C GLY A 295 -15.41 1.52 -4.77
#